data_AF-A0A1Y1LPZ3-F1
#
_entry.id   AF-A0A1Y1LPZ3-F1
#
_cell.length_a   1.000
_cell.length_b   1.000
_cell.length_c   1.000
_cell.angle_alpha   90.00
_cell.angle_beta   90.00
_cell.angle_gamma   90.00
#
_symmetry.space_group_name_H-M   'P 1'
#
loop_
_entity.id
_entity.type
_entity.pdbx_description
1 polymer ?
#
loop_
_entity_poly.entity_id
_entity_poly.type
_entity_poly.pdbx_seq_one_letter_code
_entity_poly.pdbx_strand_id
1 'polypeptide(L)'
;DDQGPSPPQTVTMASRPTVSIIGKDGAPTGATHPVPAVFTSPIRPDIVQRVHTGMAKNKRQPYAVSEKAGHQTSAESWGTGRAVARIPRVSGGGTHRAGQAAFGNMCRSGRMFAPTKIWRKWHVKINQGQKRYATCS
;
A
#
# COMPACT_ATOMS: atom_id res chain seq x y z
N ASP A 1 23.85 -13.77 -34.02
CA ASP A 1 24.60 -13.81 -32.76
C ASP A 1 23.82 -14.56 -31.71
N ASP A 2 24.08 -15.87 -31.69
CA ASP A 2 23.38 -16.91 -30.94
C ASP A 2 23.89 -16.92 -29.49
N GLN A 3 23.13 -16.33 -28.55
CA GLN A 3 23.43 -16.49 -27.12
C GLN A 3 22.87 -17.83 -26.64
N GLY A 4 23.75 -18.84 -26.63
CA GLY A 4 23.46 -20.14 -26.01
C GLY A 4 23.03 -20.02 -24.55
N PRO A 5 22.37 -21.06 -24.00
CA PRO A 5 21.86 -21.05 -22.63
C PRO A 5 22.99 -20.80 -21.63
N SER A 6 22.78 -19.83 -20.74
CA SER A 6 23.70 -19.48 -19.65
C SER A 6 24.14 -20.75 -18.89
N PRO A 7 25.43 -20.91 -18.58
CA PRO A 7 25.91 -22.11 -17.91
C PRO A 7 25.20 -22.33 -16.57
N PRO A 8 24.94 -23.59 -16.19
CA PRO A 8 24.37 -23.89 -14.89
C PRO A 8 25.29 -23.32 -13.82
N GLN A 9 24.75 -22.49 -12.92
CA GLN A 9 25.53 -21.99 -11.79
C GLN A 9 25.97 -23.18 -10.95
N THR A 10 27.26 -23.53 -11.03
CA THR A 10 27.90 -24.51 -10.16
C THR A 10 27.74 -24.02 -8.73
N VAL A 11 26.83 -24.65 -7.99
CA VAL A 11 26.73 -24.48 -6.55
C VAL A 11 27.95 -25.16 -5.95
N THR A 12 29.00 -24.39 -5.70
CA THR A 12 30.12 -24.82 -4.86
C THR A 12 29.53 -25.26 -3.52
N MET A 13 29.74 -26.53 -3.17
CA MET A 13 29.37 -27.09 -1.88
C MET A 13 30.22 -26.42 -0.80
N ALA A 14 29.80 -25.25 -0.32
CA ALA A 14 30.33 -24.65 0.89
C ALA A 14 30.17 -25.66 2.03
N SER A 15 31.20 -25.83 2.87
CA SER A 15 31.11 -26.68 4.05
C SER A 15 29.84 -26.32 4.83
N ARG A 16 29.03 -27.33 5.16
CA ARG A 16 27.82 -27.11 5.97
C ARG A 16 28.25 -27.16 7.43
N PRO A 17 28.46 -26.03 8.11
CA PRO A 17 28.71 -26.05 9.55
C PRO A 17 27.57 -26.79 10.25
N THR A 18 27.86 -27.46 11.35
CA THR A 18 26.86 -28.13 12.18
C THR A 18 26.43 -27.20 13.32
N VAL A 19 25.12 -27.19 13.61
CA VAL A 19 24.54 -26.51 14.77
C VAL A 19 24.18 -27.52 15.85
N SER A 20 24.39 -27.14 17.12
CA SER A 20 24.03 -27.94 18.28
C SER A 20 22.54 -27.79 18.63
N ILE A 21 21.91 -28.89 19.01
CA ILE A 21 20.50 -28.91 19.43
C ILE A 21 20.45 -28.68 20.93
N ILE A 22 19.84 -27.56 21.33
CA ILE A 22 19.67 -27.18 22.73
C ILE A 22 18.33 -27.71 23.23
N GLY A 23 18.34 -28.36 24.40
CA GLY A 23 17.15 -28.88 25.05
C GLY A 23 16.31 -27.77 25.70
N LYS A 24 15.07 -28.10 26.10
CA LYS A 24 14.16 -27.16 26.77
C LYS A 24 14.76 -26.49 28.02
N ASP A 25 15.70 -27.18 28.68
CA ASP A 25 16.36 -26.72 29.91
C ASP A 25 17.55 -25.79 29.61
N GLY A 26 17.80 -25.44 28.34
CA GLY A 26 18.90 -24.58 27.91
C GLY A 26 20.25 -25.29 27.79
N ALA A 27 20.33 -26.57 28.21
CA ALA A 27 21.54 -27.39 28.09
C ALA A 27 21.66 -28.04 26.70
N PRO A 28 22.90 -28.22 26.17
CA PRO A 28 23.11 -28.92 24.91
C PRO A 28 22.77 -30.41 25.06
N THR A 29 22.02 -30.95 24.09
CA THR A 29 21.59 -32.36 24.09
C THR A 29 22.68 -33.33 23.60
N GLY A 30 23.82 -32.81 23.14
CA GLY A 30 24.87 -33.59 22.46
C GLY A 30 24.55 -33.92 21.00
N ALA A 31 23.30 -33.77 20.56
CA ALA A 31 22.92 -33.94 19.16
C ALA A 31 23.27 -32.69 18.33
N THR A 32 23.67 -32.91 17.07
CA THR A 32 24.01 -31.85 16.12
C THR A 32 23.30 -32.07 14.79
N HIS A 33 23.07 -30.99 14.05
CA HIS A 33 22.45 -31.05 12.72
C HIS A 33 23.21 -30.14 11.75
N PRO A 34 23.41 -30.54 10.47
CA PRO A 34 24.01 -29.66 9.47
C PRO A 34 23.12 -28.44 9.20
N VAL A 35 23.72 -27.27 9.04
CA VAL A 35 22.98 -26.04 8.69
C VAL A 35 22.31 -26.21 7.32
N PRO A 36 20.99 -26.00 7.20
CA PRO A 36 20.29 -26.04 5.93
C PRO A 36 20.84 -25.03 4.91
N ALA A 37 20.82 -25.39 3.62
CA ALA A 37 21.36 -24.57 2.54
C ALA A 37 20.70 -23.18 2.37
N VAL A 38 19.52 -22.96 2.98
CA VAL A 38 18.85 -21.64 2.92
C VAL A 38 19.65 -20.56 3.65
N PHE A 39 20.37 -20.92 4.73
CA PHE A 39 21.14 -19.97 5.53
C PHE A 39 22.44 -19.51 4.86
N THR A 40 22.87 -20.18 3.78
CA THR A 40 24.01 -19.73 2.95
C THR A 40 23.55 -18.95 1.72
N SER A 41 22.25 -18.70 1.58
CA SER A 41 21.73 -17.97 0.41
C SER A 41 22.11 -16.48 0.49
N PRO A 42 22.29 -15.79 -0.67
CA PRO A 42 22.68 -14.39 -0.66
C PRO A 42 21.60 -13.48 -0.03
N ILE A 43 22.03 -12.62 0.89
CA ILE A 43 21.17 -11.63 1.54
C ILE A 43 20.95 -10.46 0.59
N ARG A 44 19.70 -10.23 0.19
CA ARG A 44 19.29 -9.10 -0.65
C ARG A 44 18.25 -8.21 0.03
N PRO A 45 18.69 -7.18 0.76
CA PRO A 45 17.79 -6.30 1.50
C PRO A 45 16.84 -5.52 0.58
N ASP A 46 17.24 -5.27 -0.67
CA ASP A 46 16.43 -4.57 -1.66
C ASP A 46 15.20 -5.38 -2.09
N ILE A 47 15.37 -6.70 -2.31
CA ILE A 47 14.25 -7.61 -2.63
C ILE A 47 13.35 -7.78 -1.43
N VAL A 48 13.92 -7.97 -0.23
CA VAL A 48 13.15 -8.09 1.02
C VAL A 48 12.26 -6.86 1.21
N GLN A 49 12.82 -5.66 1.08
CA GLN A 49 12.07 -4.41 1.26
C GLN A 49 10.97 -4.24 0.21
N ARG A 50 11.24 -4.58 -1.05
CA ARG A 50 10.24 -4.53 -2.12
C ARG A 50 9.08 -5.50 -1.87
N VAL A 51 9.37 -6.74 -1.49
CA VAL A 51 8.35 -7.75 -1.19
C VAL A 51 7.55 -7.38 0.04
N HIS A 52 8.22 -6.97 1.12
CA HIS A 52 7.58 -6.52 2.36
C HIS A 52 6.60 -5.37 2.11
N THR A 53 7.05 -4.33 1.39
CA THR A 53 6.20 -3.18 1.04
C THR A 53 4.99 -3.59 0.19
N GLY A 54 5.16 -4.52 -0.75
CA GLY A 54 4.07 -5.04 -1.56
C GLY A 54 3.06 -5.84 -0.74
N MET A 55 3.52 -6.72 0.15
CA MET A 55 2.64 -7.52 1.02
C MET A 55 1.88 -6.64 2.01
N ALA A 56 2.54 -5.63 2.60
CA ALA A 56 1.93 -4.68 3.51
C ALA A 56 0.80 -3.86 2.87
N LYS A 57 0.89 -3.57 1.56
CA LYS A 57 -0.20 -2.94 0.81
C LYS A 57 -1.44 -3.85 0.71
N ASN A 58 -1.24 -5.15 0.60
CA ASN A 58 -2.33 -6.11 0.40
C ASN A 58 -3.19 -6.37 1.65
N LYS A 59 -2.74 -5.98 2.85
CA LYS A 59 -3.51 -6.11 4.10
C LYS A 59 -4.53 -4.98 4.30
N ARG A 60 -4.46 -3.91 3.49
CA ARG A 60 -5.25 -2.69 3.70
C ARG A 60 -6.70 -2.89 3.29
N GLN A 61 -7.62 -2.29 4.06
CA GLN A 61 -9.04 -2.24 3.70
C GLN A 61 -9.32 -1.00 2.84
N PRO A 62 -10.07 -1.13 1.72
CA PRO A 62 -10.51 0.01 0.92
C PRO A 62 -11.34 1.01 1.74
N TYR A 63 -11.10 2.31 1.53
CA TYR A 63 -11.89 3.38 2.13
C TYR A 63 -12.18 4.48 1.11
N ALA A 64 -13.34 5.11 1.25
CA ALA A 64 -13.80 6.18 0.38
C ALA A 64 -14.76 7.12 1.12
N VAL A 65 -14.84 8.37 0.67
CA VAL A 65 -15.91 9.28 1.09
C VAL A 65 -17.21 8.94 0.38
N SER A 66 -18.35 9.28 0.98
CA SER A 66 -19.67 9.11 0.33
C SER A 66 -19.72 9.87 -0.99
N GLU A 67 -20.30 9.23 -2.02
CA GLU A 67 -20.40 9.80 -3.36
C GLU A 67 -21.22 11.09 -3.39
N LYS A 68 -22.24 11.19 -2.53
CA LYS A 68 -23.13 12.35 -2.42
C LYS A 68 -22.65 13.39 -1.40
N ALA A 69 -21.50 13.18 -0.75
CA ALA A 69 -20.97 14.13 0.22
C ALA A 69 -20.70 15.49 -0.43
N GLY A 70 -21.22 16.56 0.19
CA GLY A 70 -21.11 17.93 -0.33
C GLY A 70 -22.02 18.24 -1.51
N HIS A 71 -22.86 17.28 -1.96
CA HIS A 71 -23.79 17.42 -3.10
C HIS A 71 -25.28 17.37 -2.72
N GLN A 72 -25.61 17.11 -1.45
CA GLN A 72 -26.99 17.03 -0.94
C GLN A 72 -27.58 18.40 -0.61
N THR A 73 -27.28 19.42 -1.40
CA THR A 73 -27.76 20.79 -1.16
C THR A 73 -28.12 21.43 -2.49
N SER A 74 -29.31 22.01 -2.60
CA SER A 74 -29.69 22.81 -3.75
C SER A 74 -28.99 24.17 -3.68
N ALA A 75 -28.13 24.47 -4.64
CA ALA A 75 -27.38 25.71 -4.70
C ALA A 75 -27.09 26.11 -6.15
N GLU A 76 -27.16 27.40 -6.44
CA GLU A 76 -26.87 27.96 -7.76
C GLU A 76 -26.01 29.22 -7.62
N SER A 77 -25.20 29.51 -8.64
CA SER A 77 -24.43 30.75 -8.68
C SER A 77 -25.35 31.94 -8.93
N TRP A 78 -25.16 33.04 -8.22
CA TRP A 78 -25.91 34.28 -8.45
C TRP A 78 -25.39 35.10 -9.63
N GLY A 79 -24.39 34.58 -10.37
CA GLY A 79 -23.79 35.28 -11.50
C GLY A 79 -22.98 36.51 -11.08
N THR A 80 -22.87 37.47 -11.99
CA THR A 80 -22.19 38.76 -11.79
C THR A 80 -23.17 39.85 -11.34
N GLY A 81 -22.68 41.03 -10.95
CA GLY A 81 -23.53 42.17 -10.56
C GLY A 81 -23.89 42.21 -9.07
N ARG A 82 -23.24 41.37 -8.25
CA ARG A 82 -23.27 41.41 -6.79
C ARG A 82 -21.84 41.51 -6.28
N ALA A 83 -21.61 42.19 -5.15
CA ALA A 83 -20.28 42.36 -4.53
C ALA A 83 -19.78 41.06 -3.85
N VAL A 84 -19.87 39.93 -4.56
CA VAL A 84 -19.67 38.59 -4.02
C VAL A 84 -19.14 37.67 -5.13
N ALA A 85 -18.30 36.69 -4.78
CA ALA A 85 -17.76 35.71 -5.72
C ALA A 85 -18.84 34.81 -6.35
N ARG A 86 -18.56 34.32 -7.58
CA ARG A 86 -19.47 33.54 -8.46
C ARG A 86 -19.68 32.07 -8.04
N ILE A 87 -19.47 31.73 -6.78
CA ILE A 87 -19.61 30.36 -6.27
C ILE A 87 -21.10 30.03 -6.04
N PRO A 88 -21.54 28.78 -6.29
CA PRO A 88 -22.90 28.37 -5.98
C PRO A 88 -23.27 28.62 -4.52
N ARG A 89 -24.48 29.15 -4.29
CA ARG A 89 -25.00 29.51 -2.96
C ARG A 89 -26.31 28.79 -2.67
N VAL A 90 -26.48 28.38 -1.42
CA VAL A 90 -27.69 27.67 -0.96
C VAL A 90 -28.92 28.56 -1.15
N SER A 91 -29.95 28.03 -1.79
CA SER A 91 -31.23 28.72 -2.03
C SER A 91 -32.05 28.91 -0.75
N GLY A 92 -33.06 29.77 -0.79
CA GLY A 92 -34.00 30.01 0.32
C GLY A 92 -33.62 31.19 1.21
N GLY A 93 -34.24 31.27 2.39
CA GLY A 93 -34.06 32.32 3.39
C GLY A 93 -34.47 31.83 4.79
N GLY A 94 -34.28 32.67 5.82
CA GLY A 94 -34.72 32.37 7.18
C GLY A 94 -33.84 31.41 8.00
N THR A 95 -32.74 30.89 7.42
CA THR A 95 -31.74 30.09 8.16
C THR A 95 -30.34 30.68 7.96
N HIS A 96 -29.44 30.43 8.90
CA HIS A 96 -28.03 30.84 8.77
C HIS A 96 -27.32 30.22 7.57
N ARG A 97 -27.85 29.11 7.02
CA ARG A 97 -27.23 28.40 5.89
C ARG A 97 -27.60 29.01 4.53
N ALA A 98 -28.75 29.67 4.42
CA ALA A 98 -29.19 30.31 3.19
C ALA A 98 -28.19 31.38 2.71
N GLY A 99 -27.94 31.44 1.40
CA GLY A 99 -27.01 32.39 0.79
C GLY A 99 -25.52 32.09 1.02
N GLN A 100 -25.15 31.08 1.82
CA GLN A 100 -23.77 30.65 1.98
C GLN A 100 -23.28 29.82 0.78
N ALA A 101 -21.97 29.80 0.56
CA ALA A 101 -21.34 29.02 -0.51
C ALA A 101 -21.48 27.49 -0.31
N ALA A 102 -21.59 26.75 -1.41
CA ALA A 102 -21.75 25.30 -1.46
C ALA A 102 -21.01 24.69 -2.66
N PHE A 103 -20.98 23.35 -2.72
CA PHE A 103 -20.35 22.48 -3.73
C PHE A 103 -18.83 22.58 -3.90
N GLY A 104 -18.25 23.77 -3.93
CA GLY A 104 -16.83 23.99 -4.16
C GLY A 104 -15.95 23.30 -3.10
N ASN A 105 -14.77 22.83 -3.51
CA ASN A 105 -13.78 22.21 -2.62
C ASN A 105 -13.17 23.20 -1.60
N MET A 106 -13.22 24.49 -1.90
CA MET A 106 -12.86 25.58 -0.98
C MET A 106 -14.00 26.01 -0.05
N CYS A 107 -15.21 25.49 -0.26
CA CYS A 107 -16.37 25.86 0.56
C CYS A 107 -16.45 24.96 1.79
N ARG A 108 -16.82 25.54 2.93
CA ARG A 108 -17.16 24.77 4.13
C ARG A 108 -18.28 23.78 3.82
N SER A 109 -18.07 22.51 4.15
CA SER A 109 -18.99 21.40 3.85
C SER A 109 -19.30 21.22 2.36
N GLY A 110 -18.48 21.78 1.47
CA GLY A 110 -18.51 21.49 0.04
C GLY A 110 -17.87 20.15 -0.29
N ARG A 111 -17.81 19.82 -1.58
CA ARG A 111 -17.26 18.54 -2.02
C ARG A 111 -15.76 18.65 -2.25
N MET A 112 -15.01 17.68 -1.74
CA MET A 112 -13.57 17.55 -1.97
C MET A 112 -13.24 17.39 -3.46
N PHE A 113 -12.12 17.96 -3.90
CA PHE A 113 -11.56 17.67 -5.23
C PHE A 113 -11.03 16.23 -5.29
N ALA A 114 -11.28 15.54 -6.41
CA ALA A 114 -10.92 14.13 -6.60
C ALA A 114 -11.24 13.24 -5.38
N PRO A 115 -12.53 13.06 -5.02
CA PRO A 115 -12.91 12.27 -3.85
C PRO A 115 -12.32 10.86 -3.89
N THR A 116 -11.93 10.34 -2.73
CA THR A 116 -11.41 8.97 -2.61
C THR A 116 -12.44 7.97 -3.15
N LYS A 117 -11.96 6.99 -3.93
CA LYS A 117 -12.79 5.96 -4.55
C LYS A 117 -12.38 4.57 -4.07
N ILE A 118 -13.37 3.70 -3.92
CA ILE A 118 -13.17 2.33 -3.42
C ILE A 118 -12.28 1.53 -4.39
N TRP A 119 -12.45 1.71 -5.71
CA TRP A 119 -11.72 1.01 -6.76
C TRP A 119 -10.28 1.52 -7.00
N ARG A 120 -9.71 2.28 -6.06
CA ARG A 120 -8.27 2.55 -6.07
C ARG A 120 -7.52 1.21 -6.11
N LYS A 121 -6.38 1.15 -6.82
CA LYS A 121 -5.53 -0.05 -6.82
C LYS A 121 -4.83 -0.21 -5.47
N TRP A 122 -5.46 -0.94 -4.55
CA TRP A 122 -4.92 -1.23 -3.20
C TRP A 122 -3.90 -2.37 -3.22
N HIS A 123 -4.20 -3.40 -4.01
CA HIS A 123 -3.45 -4.64 -4.03
C HIS A 123 -2.38 -4.67 -5.14
N VAL A 124 -1.26 -5.31 -4.85
CA VAL A 124 -0.14 -5.53 -5.78
C VAL A 124 0.16 -7.02 -5.86
N LYS A 125 0.20 -7.55 -7.09
CA LYS A 125 0.69 -8.90 -7.37
C LYS A 125 2.21 -8.90 -7.25
N ILE A 126 2.74 -9.84 -6.50
CA ILE A 126 4.18 -10.07 -6.34
C ILE A 126 4.49 -11.44 -6.92
N ASN A 127 5.55 -11.53 -7.72
CA ASN A 127 5.97 -12.77 -8.36
C ASN A 127 6.39 -13.80 -7.31
N GLN A 128 6.02 -15.07 -7.54
CA GLN A 128 6.28 -16.13 -6.56
C GLN A 128 7.77 -16.36 -6.33
N GLY A 129 8.59 -16.27 -7.39
CA GLY A 129 10.05 -16.37 -7.26
C GLY A 129 10.65 -15.28 -6.35
N GLN A 130 10.17 -14.04 -6.46
CA GLN A 130 10.63 -12.94 -5.60
C GLN A 130 10.21 -13.12 -4.15
N LYS A 131 9.00 -13.63 -3.90
CA LYS A 131 8.55 -13.96 -2.54
C LYS A 131 9.43 -15.01 -1.89
N ARG A 132 9.67 -16.12 -2.60
CA ARG A 132 10.53 -17.21 -2.13
C ARG A 132 11.94 -16.72 -1.86
N TYR A 133 12.50 -15.93 -2.78
CA TYR A 133 13.83 -15.37 -2.63
C TYR A 133 13.93 -14.43 -1.42
N ALA A 134 12.95 -13.56 -1.19
CA ALA A 134 12.88 -12.72 0.00
C ALA A 134 12.76 -13.51 1.33
N THR A 135 12.26 -14.74 1.29
CA THR A 135 12.22 -15.63 2.47
C THR A 135 13.55 -16.33 2.72
N CYS A 136 14.35 -16.55 1.68
CA CYS A 136 15.67 -17.16 1.80
C CYS A 136 16.76 -16.15 2.20
N SER A 137 16.64 -14.92 1.71
CA SER A 137 17.56 -13.79 1.98
C SER A 137 17.56 -13.31 3.41
#